data_AF-A0A8T3D859-F1
#
_entry.id   AF-A0A8T3D859-F1
#
_cell.length_a   1.000
_cell.length_b   1.000
_cell.length_c   1.000
_cell.angle_alpha   90.00
_cell.angle_beta   90.00
_cell.angle_gamma   90.00
#
_symmetry.space_group_name_H-M   'P 1'
#
loop_
_entity.id
_entity.type
_entity.pdbx_description
1 polymer ?
#
loop_
_entity_poly.entity_id
_entity_poly.type
_entity_poly.pdbx_seq_one_letter_code
_entity_poly.pdbx_strand_id
1 'polypeptide(L)'
;MFPGSTVKEELHLIFRLMGTPTEETWSGITANVEFQSYRFPLYRAQPLLNHVPRLDTEGMDLLSDLLLYEARLRISAEASLRHPFFSSLGDRIQTLQDNSSVFSLSDIRLEKDPGYRGTGFQQAARGKNRRQSIF
;
A
#
# COMPACT_ATOMS: atom_id res chain seq x y z
N MET A 1 -0.21 -1.07 4.28
CA MET A 1 0.78 -0.15 4.87
C MET A 1 1.83 -1.01 5.54
N PHE A 2 3.11 -0.67 5.45
CA PHE A 2 4.16 -1.47 6.10
C PHE A 2 3.88 -1.50 7.61
N PRO A 3 3.82 -2.68 8.25
CA PRO A 3 3.40 -2.78 9.65
C PRO A 3 4.60 -2.79 10.62
N GLY A 4 5.45 -1.76 10.58
CA GLY A 4 6.55 -1.61 11.53
C GLY A 4 6.06 -1.15 12.90
N SER A 5 6.61 -1.72 13.99
CA SER A 5 6.28 -1.27 15.36
C SER A 5 7.25 -0.22 15.89
N THR A 6 8.35 0.03 15.18
CA THR A 6 9.35 1.07 15.46
C THR A 6 9.80 1.74 14.17
N VAL A 7 10.45 2.92 14.26
CA VAL A 7 11.03 3.60 13.09
C VAL A 7 11.99 2.69 12.31
N LYS A 8 12.86 1.97 13.02
CA LYS A 8 13.82 1.04 12.39
C LYS A 8 13.12 -0.12 11.68
N GLU A 9 12.10 -0.70 12.31
CA GLU A 9 11.32 -1.79 11.71
C GLU A 9 10.52 -1.34 10.49
N GLU A 10 9.90 -0.16 10.55
CA GLU A 10 9.18 0.43 9.43
C GLU A 10 10.11 0.62 8.22
N LEU A 11 11.26 1.26 8.43
CA LEU A 11 12.28 1.42 7.38
C LEU A 11 12.81 0.07 6.87
N HIS A 12 13.00 -0.90 7.76
CA HIS A 12 13.42 -2.24 7.37
C HIS A 12 12.40 -2.92 6.44
N LEU A 13 11.10 -2.80 6.73
CA LEU A 13 10.03 -3.37 5.91
C LEU A 13 9.94 -2.67 4.55
N ILE A 14 10.06 -1.34 4.53
CA ILE A 14 10.11 -0.55 3.30
C ILE A 14 11.29 -1.01 2.43
N PHE A 15 12.50 -1.04 2.99
CA PHE A 15 13.70 -1.41 2.23
C PHE A 15 13.71 -2.87 1.80
N ARG A 16 13.09 -3.77 2.58
CA ARG A 16 12.95 -5.17 2.19
C ARG A 16 12.08 -5.33 0.94
N LEU A 17 11.08 -4.46 0.74
CA LEU A 17 10.22 -4.47 -0.45
C LEU A 17 10.86 -3.70 -1.60
N MET A 18 11.25 -2.45 -1.34
CA MET A 18 11.67 -1.47 -2.35
C MET A 18 13.17 -1.56 -2.71
N GLY A 19 13.95 -2.30 -1.93
CA GLY A 19 15.41 -2.32 -1.99
C GLY A 19 16.05 -1.40 -0.93
N THR A 20 17.35 -1.54 -0.72
CA THR A 20 18.08 -0.55 0.11
C THR A 20 18.46 0.63 -0.78
N PRO A 21 18.16 1.89 -0.37
CA PRO A 21 18.41 3.04 -1.22
C PRO A 21 19.92 3.21 -1.49
N THR A 22 20.22 3.56 -2.74
CA THR A 22 21.54 3.93 -3.25
C THR A 22 21.54 5.39 -3.71
N GLU A 23 22.71 5.95 -4.04
CA GLU A 23 22.82 7.31 -4.59
C GLU A 23 22.07 7.50 -5.91
N GLU A 24 21.82 6.43 -6.66
CA GLU A 24 21.01 6.46 -7.88
C GLU A 24 19.52 6.60 -7.57
N THR A 25 19.04 5.87 -6.56
CA THR A 25 17.61 5.81 -6.20
C THR A 25 17.17 6.88 -5.20
N TRP A 26 18.11 7.43 -4.45
CA TRP A 26 17.90 8.53 -3.50
C TRP A 26 19.22 9.30 -3.31
N SER A 27 19.33 10.44 -3.97
CA SER A 27 20.56 11.23 -3.93
C SER A 27 20.85 11.76 -2.52
N GLY A 28 22.09 11.60 -2.07
CA GLY A 28 22.60 12.05 -0.78
C GLY A 28 22.31 11.12 0.40
N ILE A 29 21.64 9.98 0.17
CA ILE A 29 21.29 9.04 1.24
C ILE A 29 22.53 8.46 1.95
N THR A 30 23.63 8.26 1.22
CA THR A 30 24.87 7.75 1.81
C THR A 30 25.54 8.76 2.72
N ALA A 31 25.22 10.06 2.65
CA ALA A 31 25.74 11.06 3.57
C ALA A 31 24.89 11.20 4.85
N ASN A 32 23.71 10.56 4.91
CA ASN A 32 22.81 10.65 6.06
C ASN A 32 23.32 9.80 7.23
N VAL A 33 23.72 10.47 8.32
CA VAL A 33 24.29 9.84 9.52
C VAL A 33 23.32 8.89 10.23
N GLU A 34 22.03 9.20 10.24
CA GLU A 34 21.02 8.37 10.88
C GLU A 34 20.81 7.07 10.09
N PHE A 35 20.70 7.17 8.76
CA PHE A 35 20.63 6.01 7.87
C PHE A 35 21.84 5.07 8.04
N GLN A 36 23.06 5.62 8.06
CA GLN A 36 24.28 4.83 8.29
C GLN A 36 24.27 4.16 9.67
N SER A 37 23.78 4.85 10.71
CA SER A 37 23.76 4.33 12.09
C SER A 37 22.90 3.07 12.23
N TYR A 38 21.81 2.95 11.45
CA TYR A 38 20.92 1.79 11.50
C TYR A 38 21.51 0.52 10.89
N ARG A 39 22.53 0.65 10.03
CA ARG A 39 23.23 -0.47 9.35
C ARG A 39 22.28 -1.48 8.72
N PHE A 40 21.37 -0.99 7.86
CA PHE A 40 20.46 -1.86 7.13
C PHE A 40 21.21 -2.84 6.21
N PRO A 41 20.74 -4.10 6.07
CA PRO A 41 21.24 -4.99 5.03
C PRO A 41 21.01 -4.42 3.63
N LEU A 42 21.79 -4.88 2.65
CA LEU A 42 21.55 -4.54 1.24
C LEU A 42 20.46 -5.44 0.67
N TYR A 43 19.26 -4.88 0.47
CA TYR A 43 18.12 -5.54 -0.15
C TYR A 43 18.07 -5.24 -1.64
N ARG A 44 17.72 -6.26 -2.42
CA ARG A 44 17.27 -6.07 -3.81
C ARG A 44 15.78 -5.75 -3.81
N ALA A 45 15.37 -4.83 -4.67
CA ALA A 45 13.96 -4.52 -4.88
C ALA A 45 13.21 -5.79 -5.31
N GLN A 46 12.04 -6.01 -4.71
CA GLN A 46 11.15 -7.10 -5.08
C GLN A 46 10.10 -6.61 -6.08
N PRO A 47 9.67 -7.45 -7.04
CA PRO A 47 8.56 -7.09 -7.91
C PRO A 47 7.29 -6.85 -7.09
N LEU A 48 6.76 -5.62 -7.11
CA LEU A 48 5.56 -5.24 -6.36
C LEU A 48 4.34 -6.11 -6.73
N LEU A 49 4.26 -6.56 -7.99
CA LEU A 49 3.18 -7.44 -8.49
C LEU A 49 2.99 -8.70 -7.61
N ASN A 50 4.06 -9.24 -7.04
CA ASN A 50 3.99 -10.41 -6.15
C ASN A 50 3.29 -10.12 -4.82
N HIS A 51 3.24 -8.85 -4.41
CA HIS A 51 2.68 -8.39 -3.14
C HIS A 51 1.27 -7.81 -3.29
N VAL A 52 0.93 -7.32 -4.49
CA VAL A 52 -0.37 -6.73 -4.82
C VAL A 52 -1.00 -7.40 -6.06
N PRO A 53 -1.29 -8.72 -6.02
CA PRO A 53 -1.69 -9.49 -7.19
C PRO A 53 -3.07 -9.13 -7.76
N ARG A 54 -3.80 -8.22 -7.11
CA ARG A 54 -5.12 -7.73 -7.53
C ARG A 54 -5.04 -6.45 -8.37
N LEU A 55 -3.88 -5.82 -8.45
CA LEU A 55 -3.67 -4.65 -9.30
C LEU A 55 -3.38 -5.08 -10.73
N ASP A 56 -3.97 -4.35 -11.68
CA ASP A 56 -3.66 -4.42 -13.10
C ASP A 56 -2.42 -3.56 -13.42
N THR A 57 -2.04 -3.49 -14.69
CA THR A 57 -0.85 -2.74 -15.13
C THR A 57 -0.92 -1.27 -14.79
N GLU A 58 -2.08 -0.64 -14.97
CA GLU A 58 -2.28 0.78 -14.63
C GLU A 58 -2.23 1.02 -13.11
N GLY A 59 -2.77 0.09 -12.31
CA GLY A 59 -2.66 0.17 -10.86
C GLY A 59 -1.22 -0.01 -10.38
N MET A 60 -0.45 -0.87 -11.05
CA MET A 60 0.98 -1.06 -10.78
C MET A 60 1.81 0.17 -11.12
N ASP A 61 1.49 0.83 -12.24
CA ASP A 61 2.14 2.07 -12.67
C ASP A 61 1.91 3.19 -11.65
N LEU A 62 0.64 3.45 -11.30
CA LEU A 62 0.28 4.44 -10.28
C LEU A 62 0.93 4.15 -8.93
N LEU A 63 0.98 2.87 -8.51
CA LEU A 63 1.62 2.48 -7.25
C LEU A 63 3.12 2.79 -7.26
N SER A 64 3.78 2.60 -8.40
CA SER A 64 5.22 2.86 -8.56
C SER A 64 5.53 4.35 -8.49
N ASP A 65 4.66 5.19 -9.05
CA ASP A 65 4.76 6.66 -8.96
C ASP A 65 4.48 7.20 -7.55
N LEU A 66 3.66 6.49 -6.76
CA LEU A 66 3.35 6.86 -5.38
C LEU A 66 4.45 6.41 -4.39
N LEU A 67 5.03 5.24 -4.60
CA LEU A 67 5.99 4.62 -3.68
C LEU A 67 7.45 4.97 -4.00
N LEU A 68 7.79 6.26 -3.97
CA LEU A 68 9.18 6.74 -4.13
C LEU A 68 9.80 7.16 -2.79
N TYR A 69 11.12 6.96 -2.62
CA TYR A 69 11.84 7.41 -1.43
C TYR A 69 11.78 8.92 -1.27
N GLU A 70 12.12 9.65 -2.33
CA GLU A 70 12.09 11.10 -2.34
C GLU A 70 10.67 11.61 -2.55
N ALA A 71 10.06 12.15 -1.50
CA ALA A 71 8.67 12.61 -1.54
C ALA A 71 8.38 13.63 -2.65
N ARG A 72 9.38 14.47 -3.02
CA ARG A 72 9.25 15.46 -4.11
C ARG A 72 9.13 14.86 -5.51
N LEU A 73 9.51 13.59 -5.69
CA LEU A 73 9.38 12.88 -6.96
C LEU A 73 8.05 12.16 -7.09
N ARG A 74 7.30 12.00 -5.99
CA ARG A 74 6.00 11.32 -6.01
C ARG A 74 4.99 12.09 -6.85
N ILE A 75 4.16 11.35 -7.58
CA ILE A 75 2.99 11.92 -8.24
C ILE A 75 2.11 12.66 -7.23
N SER A 76 1.62 13.84 -7.60
CA SER A 76 0.72 14.61 -6.73
C SER A 76 -0.66 13.96 -6.65
N ALA A 77 -1.44 14.28 -5.63
CA ALA A 77 -2.82 13.78 -5.54
C ALA A 77 -3.65 14.20 -6.75
N GLU A 78 -3.50 15.44 -7.20
CA GLU A 78 -4.21 15.99 -8.36
C GLU A 78 -3.85 15.26 -9.67
N ALA A 79 -2.56 14.96 -9.87
CA ALA A 79 -2.12 14.18 -11.02
C ALA A 79 -2.55 12.71 -10.92
N SER A 80 -2.49 12.12 -9.72
CA SER A 80 -2.92 10.73 -9.46
C SER A 80 -4.39 10.52 -9.80
N LEU A 81 -5.27 11.49 -9.48
CA LEU A 81 -6.69 11.40 -9.82
C LEU A 81 -6.94 11.38 -11.34
N ARG A 82 -6.01 11.88 -12.15
CA ARG A 82 -6.06 11.85 -13.63
C ARG A 82 -5.36 10.64 -14.23
N HIS A 83 -4.82 9.74 -13.41
CA HIS A 83 -4.12 8.55 -13.87
C HIS A 83 -5.06 7.58 -14.62
N PRO A 84 -4.62 6.89 -15.69
CA PRO A 84 -5.43 5.93 -16.44
C PRO A 84 -6.11 4.84 -15.60
N PHE A 85 -5.52 4.49 -14.45
CA PHE A 85 -6.11 3.59 -13.45
C PHE A 85 -7.56 3.97 -13.07
N PHE A 86 -7.90 5.27 -13.08
CA PHE A 86 -9.24 5.76 -12.74
C PHE A 86 -10.14 6.01 -13.96
N SER A 87 -9.70 5.72 -15.19
CA SER A 87 -10.49 6.00 -16.41
C SER A 87 -11.84 5.28 -16.45
N SER A 88 -11.98 4.14 -15.76
CA SER A 88 -13.25 3.39 -15.67
C SER A 88 -14.36 4.13 -14.91
N LEU A 89 -14.02 5.16 -14.12
CA LEU A 89 -14.98 5.99 -13.38
C LEU A 89 -15.63 7.08 -14.26
N GLY A 90 -15.09 7.32 -15.46
CA GLY A 90 -15.58 8.31 -16.41
C GLY A 90 -15.25 9.77 -16.05
N ASP A 91 -15.24 10.64 -17.07
CA ASP A 91 -14.70 12.01 -16.94
C ASP A 91 -15.51 12.92 -16.01
N ARG A 92 -16.80 12.63 -15.81
CA ARG A 92 -17.69 13.46 -14.97
C ARG A 92 -17.24 13.53 -13.52
N ILE A 93 -16.50 12.53 -13.04
CA ILE A 93 -15.97 12.51 -11.67
C ILE A 93 -14.95 13.62 -11.43
N GLN A 94 -14.22 14.03 -12.47
CA GLN A 94 -13.18 15.06 -12.40
C GLN A 94 -13.75 16.48 -12.37
N THR A 95 -15.03 16.65 -12.72
CA THR A 95 -15.72 17.95 -12.80
C THR A 95 -16.71 18.18 -11.67
N LEU A 96 -16.75 17.28 -10.68
CA LEU A 96 -17.60 17.44 -9.51
C LEU A 96 -17.18 18.65 -8.68
N GLN A 97 -18.15 19.31 -8.05
CA GLN A 97 -17.86 20.34 -7.07
C GLN A 97 -17.28 19.70 -5.80
N ASP A 98 -16.40 20.40 -5.10
CA ASP A 98 -15.71 19.90 -3.89
C ASP A 98 -16.68 19.44 -2.78
N ASN A 99 -17.88 20.01 -2.74
CA ASN A 99 -18.93 19.68 -1.77
C ASN A 99 -19.92 18.60 -2.26
N SER A 100 -19.73 18.07 -3.47
CA SER A 100 -20.58 17.06 -4.08
C SER A 100 -20.01 15.65 -3.85
N SER A 101 -20.89 14.71 -3.54
CA SER A 101 -20.52 13.30 -3.42
C SER A 101 -20.27 12.68 -4.80
N VAL A 102 -19.26 11.81 -4.92
CA VAL A 102 -19.04 11.00 -6.13
C VAL A 102 -20.23 10.10 -6.48
N PHE A 103 -21.04 9.71 -5.48
CA PHE A 103 -22.26 8.93 -5.66
C PHE A 103 -23.46 9.73 -6.20
N SER A 104 -23.30 11.05 -6.39
CA SER A 104 -24.28 11.84 -7.15
C SER A 104 -24.30 11.48 -8.63
N LEU A 105 -23.21 10.90 -9.15
CA LEU A 105 -23.14 10.36 -10.49
C LEU A 105 -23.87 9.01 -10.54
N SER A 106 -24.87 8.90 -11.42
CA SER A 106 -25.70 7.69 -11.60
C SER A 106 -24.90 6.41 -11.91
N ASP A 107 -23.72 6.60 -12.50
CA ASP A 107 -22.85 5.56 -13.04
C ASP A 107 -21.84 5.09 -11.99
N ILE A 108 -21.67 5.83 -10.89
CA ILE A 108 -20.79 5.47 -9.78
C ILE A 108 -21.62 4.81 -8.69
N ARG A 109 -21.34 3.53 -8.43
CA ARG A 109 -22.05 2.74 -7.43
C ARG A 109 -21.07 1.89 -6.65
N LEU A 110 -21.38 1.68 -5.38
CA LEU A 110 -20.66 0.70 -4.57
C LEU A 110 -21.06 -0.70 -5.02
N GLU A 111 -20.06 -1.52 -5.35
CA GLU A 111 -20.26 -2.95 -5.49
C GLU A 111 -20.37 -3.59 -4.11
N LYS A 112 -21.27 -4.57 -3.98
CA LYS A 112 -21.34 -5.38 -2.75
C LYS A 112 -20.05 -6.18 -2.66
N ASP A 113 -19.39 -6.09 -1.51
CA ASP A 113 -18.23 -6.94 -1.24
C ASP A 113 -18.67 -8.41 -1.42
N PRO A 114 -18.05 -9.16 -2.34
CA PRO A 114 -18.37 -10.57 -2.54
C PRO A 114 -18.10 -11.44 -1.30
N GLY A 115 -17.53 -10.86 -0.24
CA GLY A 115 -17.17 -11.53 0.99
C GLY A 115 -15.82 -12.20 0.84
N TYR A 116 -14.97 -12.01 1.84
CA TYR A 116 -13.67 -12.66 1.92
C TYR A 116 -13.87 -14.19 1.99
N ARG A 117 -13.66 -14.91 0.88
CA ARG A 117 -13.37 -16.35 0.97
C ARG A 117 -12.05 -16.47 1.71
N GLY A 118 -12.15 -16.74 3.01
CA GLY A 118 -11.01 -16.90 3.90
C GLY A 118 -9.93 -17.77 3.26
N THR A 119 -8.76 -17.17 3.03
CA THR A 119 -7.51 -17.93 3.05
C THR A 119 -7.46 -18.62 4.41
N GLY A 120 -7.68 -19.93 4.41
CA GLY A 120 -7.74 -20.74 5.62
C GLY A 120 -6.43 -20.69 6.38
N PHE A 121 -6.28 -19.73 7.29
CA PHE A 121 -5.53 -19.97 8.51
C PHE A 121 -6.39 -20.94 9.33
N GLN A 122 -6.01 -22.21 9.32
CA GLN A 122 -6.56 -23.21 10.24
C GLN A 122 -6.33 -22.71 11.67
N GLN A 123 -7.36 -22.09 12.27
CA GLN A 123 -7.46 -22.07 13.73
C GLN A 123 -7.61 -23.53 14.15
N ALA A 124 -6.56 -24.07 14.76
CA ALA A 124 -6.58 -25.37 15.38
C ALA A 124 -7.79 -25.42 16.32
N ALA A 125 -8.77 -26.25 15.95
CA ALA A 125 -9.92 -26.56 16.77
C ALA A 125 -9.42 -27.17 18.09
N ARG A 126 -9.50 -26.42 19.20
CA ARG A 126 -9.47 -26.98 20.55
C ARG A 126 -10.87 -26.92 21.12
N GLY A 127 -11.65 -27.94 20.77
CA GLY A 127 -12.92 -28.23 21.40
C GLY A 127 -12.75 -28.77 22.82
N LYS A 128 -13.69 -28.35 23.68
CA LYS A 128 -14.19 -28.99 24.89
C LYS A 128 -13.27 -28.97 26.12
N ASN A 129 -13.62 -28.13 27.09
CA ASN A 129 -14.35 -28.62 28.27
C ASN A 129 -14.99 -27.46 29.05
N ARG A 130 -16.32 -27.39 28.97
CA ARG A 130 -17.16 -26.72 29.96
C ARG A 130 -16.95 -27.43 31.30
N ARG A 131 -16.51 -26.72 32.34
CA ARG A 131 -16.72 -27.14 33.73
C ARG A 131 -17.69 -26.17 34.38
N GLN A 132 -18.77 -26.72 34.91
CA GLN A 132 -19.79 -26.04 35.70
C GLN A 132 -19.35 -25.90 37.17
N SER A 133 -19.67 -24.71 37.72
CA SER A 133 -20.22 -24.39 39.05
C SER A 133 -19.46 -24.64 40.38
N ILE A 134 -19.61 -23.62 41.25
CA ILE A 134 -19.67 -23.59 42.74
C ILE A 134 -18.31 -23.80 43.43
N PHE A 135 -17.81 -22.93 44.31
CA PHE A 135 -18.47 -22.07 45.32
C PHE A 135 -18.16 -20.57 45.15
#